data_AF-A0A1W5XKH1-F1
#
_entry.id   AF-A0A1W5XKH1-F1
#
_cell.length_a   1.000
_cell.length_b   1.000
_cell.length_c   1.000
_cell.angle_alpha   90.00
_cell.angle_beta   90.00
_cell.angle_gamma   90.00
#
_symmetry.space_group_name_H-M   'P 1'
#
loop_
_entity.id
_entity.type
_entity.pdbx_description
1 polymer ?
#
loop_
_entity_poly.entity_id
_entity_poly.type
_entity_poly.pdbx_seq_one_letter_code
_entity_poly.pdbx_strand_id
1 'polypeptide(L)'
;MFGFNANSRRRSSVAAAALAMLGLAAPQAVAADATAGPEVKVSAQASDKARALAAADPQSVRAAANLCGSGYELFMAERLPDATRLGTLFTYTKSGSSGLSGACAIFDNNTGAKQYMKLKICPNRTGATCDTDEGTFSEYAGPVYTTGYNSYILCSKVTAVMKSGGVAVIDRVTYAAPCN
;
A
#
# COMPACT_ATOMS: atom_id res chain seq x y z
N MET A 1 -35.92 23.63 60.45
CA MET A 1 -36.55 22.47 61.11
C MET A 1 -37.90 22.28 60.45
N PHE A 2 -38.11 21.13 59.80
CA PHE A 2 -39.37 20.50 59.31
C PHE A 2 -39.00 19.67 58.07
N GLY A 3 -38.48 18.47 58.32
CA GLY A 3 -38.59 17.38 57.34
C GLY A 3 -39.95 16.70 57.52
N PHE A 4 -40.44 16.03 56.49
CA PHE A 4 -41.29 14.82 56.53
C PHE A 4 -41.38 14.35 55.06
N ASN A 5 -40.62 13.34 54.65
CA ASN A 5 -40.79 11.91 54.87
C ASN A 5 -41.92 11.32 54.00
N ALA A 6 -41.51 10.39 53.15
CA ALA A 6 -42.34 9.63 52.25
C ALA A 6 -43.17 8.60 53.02
N ASN A 7 -44.44 8.41 52.62
CA ASN A 7 -45.06 7.09 52.53
C ASN A 7 -46.49 7.18 52.01
N SER A 8 -46.84 6.37 51.01
CA SER A 8 -48.10 5.59 51.02
C SER A 8 -48.22 4.72 49.77
N ARG A 9 -48.27 3.41 50.01
CA ARG A 9 -48.58 2.33 49.06
C ARG A 9 -50.05 2.40 48.62
N ARG A 10 -50.35 2.19 47.33
CA ARG A 10 -51.55 1.47 46.87
C ARG A 10 -51.27 0.68 45.60
N ARG A 11 -51.84 -0.53 45.57
CA ARG A 11 -51.77 -1.58 44.53
C ARG A 11 -52.80 -1.32 43.41
N SER A 12 -52.55 -2.00 42.29
CA SER A 12 -53.46 -2.26 41.14
C SER A 12 -53.60 -1.07 40.17
N SER A 13 -53.48 -1.19 38.85
CA SER A 13 -53.83 -2.29 37.94
C SER A 13 -53.04 -2.17 36.64
N VAL A 14 -52.79 -3.29 35.97
CA VAL A 14 -52.20 -3.36 34.63
C VAL A 14 -53.15 -2.69 33.62
N ALA A 15 -52.66 -1.70 32.90
CA ALA A 15 -53.24 -1.26 31.64
C ALA A 15 -52.13 -1.33 30.58
N ALA A 16 -52.21 -2.35 29.73
CA ALA A 16 -51.42 -2.42 28.52
C ALA A 16 -51.95 -1.37 27.54
N ALA A 17 -51.10 -0.42 27.15
CA ALA A 17 -51.30 0.45 26.01
C ALA A 17 -49.97 0.57 25.25
N ALA A 18 -50.03 0.29 23.96
CA ALA A 18 -48.92 0.06 23.07
C ALA A 18 -48.31 1.36 22.49
N LEU A 19 -47.11 1.19 21.90
CA LEU A 19 -46.50 1.98 20.80
C LEU A 19 -46.01 3.41 21.10
N ALA A 20 -44.70 3.64 21.03
CA ALA A 20 -44.07 4.27 19.85
C ALA A 20 -42.58 4.63 20.09
N MET A 21 -41.72 3.96 19.31
CA MET A 21 -40.46 4.42 18.71
C MET A 21 -39.49 5.30 19.53
N LEU A 22 -38.44 4.64 20.04
CA LEU A 22 -37.13 5.23 20.29
C LEU A 22 -36.46 5.56 18.95
N GLY A 23 -36.14 6.83 18.74
CA GLY A 23 -35.31 7.27 17.62
C GLY A 23 -34.31 8.31 18.11
N LEU A 24 -33.31 7.88 18.90
CA LEU A 24 -32.10 8.67 19.10
C LEU A 24 -31.38 8.75 17.76
N ALA A 25 -31.45 9.91 17.11
CA ALA A 25 -30.56 10.24 16.00
C ALA A 25 -29.14 10.44 16.57
N ALA A 26 -28.40 9.35 16.72
CA ALA A 26 -26.95 9.44 16.83
C ALA A 26 -26.43 9.99 15.48
N PRO A 27 -25.57 11.02 15.46
CA PRO A 27 -24.88 11.40 14.24
C PRO A 27 -24.04 10.21 13.80
N GLN A 28 -24.50 9.55 12.73
CA GLN A 28 -23.75 8.51 12.06
C GLN A 28 -22.59 9.25 11.40
N ALA A 29 -21.40 9.16 11.99
CA ALA A 29 -20.17 9.51 11.29
C ALA A 29 -20.03 8.52 10.13
N VAL A 30 -20.58 8.89 8.97
CA VAL A 30 -20.26 8.24 7.70
C VAL A 30 -18.78 8.52 7.48
N ALA A 31 -17.94 7.54 7.82
CA ALA A 31 -16.63 7.43 7.22
C ALA A 31 -16.91 7.42 5.71
N ALA A 32 -16.56 8.54 5.06
CA ALA A 32 -16.66 8.64 3.62
C ALA A 32 -15.92 7.43 3.05
N ASP A 33 -16.66 6.57 2.38
CA ASP A 33 -16.12 5.51 1.54
C ASP A 33 -15.11 6.20 0.63
N ALA A 34 -13.83 5.98 0.90
CA ALA A 34 -12.74 6.67 0.25
C ALA A 34 -12.81 6.27 -1.21
N THR A 35 -13.46 7.12 -2.02
CA THR A 35 -13.81 6.89 -3.42
C THR A 35 -12.79 5.98 -4.08
N ALA A 36 -13.20 4.74 -4.26
CA ALA A 36 -12.40 3.68 -4.83
C ALA A 36 -12.19 4.01 -6.32
N GLY A 37 -11.20 4.85 -6.63
CA GLY A 37 -10.53 4.81 -7.93
C GLY A 37 -10.17 3.36 -8.30
N PRO A 38 -10.00 3.06 -9.60
CA PRO A 38 -9.95 1.70 -10.12
C PRO A 38 -8.99 0.82 -9.32
N GLU A 39 -9.47 -0.37 -8.99
CA GLU A 39 -8.71 -1.38 -8.24
C GLU A 39 -7.42 -1.72 -9.00
N VAL A 40 -6.29 -1.69 -8.30
CA VAL A 40 -5.02 -2.11 -8.87
C VAL A 40 -5.08 -3.60 -9.14
N LYS A 41 -4.89 -3.98 -10.40
CA LYS A 41 -4.78 -5.40 -10.77
C LYS A 41 -3.57 -6.01 -10.07
N VAL A 42 -3.79 -7.09 -9.32
CA VAL A 42 -2.72 -7.89 -8.73
C VAL A 42 -2.37 -9.02 -9.68
N SER A 43 -1.09 -9.11 -10.07
CA SER A 43 -0.62 -10.15 -10.98
C SER A 43 -0.94 -11.55 -10.45
N ALA A 44 -1.25 -12.49 -11.34
CA ALA A 44 -1.35 -13.91 -10.97
C ALA A 44 -0.04 -14.44 -10.36
N GLN A 45 1.10 -13.84 -10.68
CA GLN A 45 2.42 -14.20 -10.16
C GLN A 45 2.84 -13.36 -8.94
N ALA A 46 1.94 -12.51 -8.42
CA ALA A 46 2.26 -11.67 -7.28
C ALA A 46 2.58 -12.51 -6.03
N SER A 47 3.57 -12.03 -5.25
CA SER A 47 3.97 -12.71 -4.01
C SER A 47 2.89 -12.65 -2.94
N ASP A 48 2.91 -13.59 -1.98
CA ASP A 48 1.96 -13.58 -0.87
C ASP A 48 2.05 -12.29 -0.04
N LYS A 49 3.26 -11.74 0.11
CA LYS A 49 3.48 -10.43 0.75
C LYS A 49 2.78 -9.31 -0.02
N ALA A 50 2.85 -9.33 -1.35
CA ALA A 50 2.20 -8.33 -2.19
C ALA A 50 0.67 -8.39 -2.04
N ARG A 51 0.11 -9.61 -2.07
CA ARG A 51 -1.34 -9.84 -1.90
C ARG A 51 -1.80 -9.40 -0.51
N ALA A 52 -1.07 -9.78 0.54
CA ALA A 52 -1.36 -9.39 1.91
C ALA A 52 -1.31 -7.87 2.08
N LEU A 53 -0.33 -7.19 1.46
CA LEU A 53 -0.24 -5.74 1.54
C LEU A 53 -1.35 -5.06 0.73
N ALA A 54 -1.69 -5.56 -0.46
CA ALA A 54 -2.79 -5.03 -1.25
C ALA A 54 -4.14 -5.12 -0.51
N ALA A 55 -4.35 -6.18 0.26
CA ALA A 55 -5.53 -6.31 1.11
C ALA A 55 -5.49 -5.38 2.34
N ALA A 56 -4.32 -5.22 2.96
CA ALA A 56 -4.17 -4.44 4.19
C ALA A 56 -4.07 -2.92 3.96
N ASP A 57 -3.52 -2.49 2.82
CA ASP A 57 -3.27 -1.10 2.46
C ASP A 57 -3.45 -0.89 0.94
N PRO A 58 -4.69 -0.99 0.44
CA PRO A 58 -4.98 -0.83 -0.99
C PRO A 58 -4.67 0.58 -1.51
N GLN A 59 -4.66 1.58 -0.62
CA GLN A 59 -4.40 2.97 -0.99
C GLN A 59 -2.94 3.20 -1.39
N SER A 60 -1.98 2.68 -0.61
CA SER A 60 -0.56 2.83 -0.97
C SER A 60 -0.21 2.06 -2.25
N VAL A 61 -0.77 0.86 -2.44
CA VAL A 61 -0.65 0.10 -3.68
C VAL A 61 -1.20 0.91 -4.87
N ARG A 62 -2.37 1.53 -4.72
CA ARG A 62 -2.94 2.37 -5.79
C ARG A 62 -2.13 3.62 -6.09
N ALA A 63 -1.64 4.31 -5.06
CA ALA A 63 -0.79 5.47 -5.24
C ALA A 63 0.49 5.10 -6.02
N ALA A 64 1.16 4.01 -5.64
CA ALA A 64 2.35 3.53 -6.35
C ALA A 64 2.05 3.04 -7.78
N ALA A 65 0.91 2.37 -8.00
CA ALA A 65 0.50 1.94 -9.34
C ALA A 65 0.25 3.12 -10.29
N ASN A 66 -0.38 4.20 -9.79
CA ASN A 66 -0.63 5.42 -10.58
C ASN A 66 0.67 6.07 -11.06
N LEU A 67 1.75 6.00 -10.28
CA LEU A 67 3.07 6.50 -10.67
C LEU A 67 3.69 5.69 -11.81
N CYS A 68 3.48 4.36 -11.83
CA CYS A 68 3.92 3.49 -12.93
C CYS A 68 3.09 3.67 -14.21
N GLY A 69 1.85 4.13 -14.06
CA GLY A 69 0.93 4.38 -15.16
C GLY A 69 0.11 3.15 -15.59
N SER A 70 -0.69 3.32 -16.64
CA SER A 70 -1.70 2.33 -17.04
C SER A 70 -1.12 1.01 -17.56
N GLY A 71 -1.79 -0.09 -17.21
CA GLY A 71 -1.49 -1.45 -17.69
C GLY A 71 -0.42 -2.17 -16.86
N TYR A 72 0.07 -1.56 -15.79
CA TYR A 72 0.94 -2.19 -14.80
C TYR A 72 0.10 -2.91 -13.74
N GLU A 73 0.50 -4.13 -13.39
CA GLU A 73 -0.13 -4.97 -12.39
C GLU A 73 0.84 -5.22 -11.24
N LEU A 74 0.34 -5.25 -10.01
CA LEU A 74 1.17 -5.44 -8.82
C LEU A 74 1.83 -6.82 -8.86
N PHE A 75 3.16 -6.87 -8.81
CA PHE A 75 3.94 -8.11 -8.73
C PHE A 75 4.51 -8.30 -7.32
N MET A 76 5.15 -7.28 -6.76
CA MET A 76 5.73 -7.36 -5.42
C MET A 76 5.36 -6.12 -4.61
N ALA A 77 5.07 -6.32 -3.34
CA ALA A 77 5.09 -5.27 -2.34
C ALA A 77 5.74 -5.80 -1.07
N GLU A 78 6.78 -5.12 -0.61
CA GLU A 78 7.56 -5.53 0.57
C GLU A 78 7.79 -4.35 1.49
N ARG A 79 7.39 -4.49 2.76
CA ARG A 79 7.76 -3.56 3.84
C ARG A 79 9.21 -3.82 4.23
N LEU A 80 10.01 -2.76 4.29
CA LEU A 80 11.45 -2.82 4.50
C LEU A 80 11.89 -1.98 5.70
N PRO A 81 12.97 -2.37 6.40
CA PRO A 81 13.66 -3.66 6.24
C PRO A 81 12.82 -4.85 6.74
N ASP A 82 11.87 -4.57 7.63
CA ASP A 82 10.99 -5.55 8.27
C ASP A 82 9.68 -4.88 8.75
N ALA A 83 9.08 -5.37 9.84
CA ALA A 83 7.87 -4.83 10.44
C ALA A 83 8.00 -3.38 10.92
N THR A 84 9.22 -2.88 11.17
CA THR A 84 9.49 -1.46 11.47
C THR A 84 9.06 -0.53 10.33
N ARG A 85 9.02 -1.04 9.10
CA ARG A 85 8.56 -0.35 7.89
C ARG A 85 9.13 1.07 7.78
N LEU A 86 10.43 1.17 7.57
CA LEU A 86 11.09 2.43 7.19
C LEU A 86 10.79 2.81 5.73
N GLY A 87 10.53 1.82 4.88
CA GLY A 87 10.05 2.05 3.52
C GLY A 87 9.25 0.88 2.99
N THR A 88 8.61 1.07 1.83
CA THR A 88 7.88 0.00 1.15
C THR A 88 8.29 -0.04 -0.32
N LEU A 89 8.83 -1.18 -0.75
CA LEU A 89 9.21 -1.40 -2.14
C LEU A 89 8.04 -2.03 -2.89
N PHE A 90 7.57 -1.33 -3.92
CA PHE A 90 6.55 -1.83 -4.85
C PHE A 90 7.18 -2.10 -6.20
N THR A 91 6.80 -3.21 -6.82
CA THR A 91 7.12 -3.49 -8.21
C THR A 91 5.88 -3.92 -8.97
N TYR A 92 5.79 -3.44 -10.19
CA TYR A 92 4.69 -3.72 -11.09
C TYR A 92 5.22 -4.23 -12.41
N THR A 93 4.51 -5.18 -13.01
CA THR A 93 4.84 -5.71 -14.33
C THR A 93 3.75 -5.35 -15.32
N LYS A 94 4.15 -5.20 -16.58
CA LYS A 94 3.25 -4.95 -17.70
C LYS A 94 3.40 -6.04 -18.74
N SER A 95 2.28 -6.61 -19.15
CA SER A 95 2.22 -7.64 -20.20
C SER A 95 1.96 -7.00 -21.56
N GLY A 96 2.54 -7.60 -22.60
CA GLY A 96 2.29 -7.32 -24.00
C GLY A 96 2.03 -8.61 -24.79
N SER A 97 2.02 -8.52 -26.11
CA SER A 97 1.62 -9.65 -26.98
C SER A 97 2.53 -10.89 -26.87
N SER A 98 3.77 -10.73 -26.42
CA SER A 98 4.79 -11.80 -26.37
C SER A 98 5.32 -12.06 -24.95
N GLY A 99 4.50 -11.81 -23.93
CA GLY A 99 4.89 -11.92 -22.51
C GLY A 99 5.08 -10.55 -21.87
N LEU A 100 5.99 -10.44 -20.90
CA LEU A 100 6.26 -9.17 -20.23
C LEU A 100 6.86 -8.16 -21.21
N SER A 101 6.36 -6.93 -21.18
CA SER A 101 6.85 -5.80 -21.97
C SER A 101 7.50 -4.71 -21.11
N GLY A 102 7.27 -4.73 -19.80
CA GLY A 102 7.89 -3.79 -18.88
C GLY A 102 7.79 -4.17 -17.41
N ALA A 103 8.66 -3.58 -16.60
CA ALA A 103 8.56 -3.56 -15.15
C ALA A 103 8.84 -2.13 -14.63
N CYS A 104 8.17 -1.78 -13.54
CA CYS A 104 8.28 -0.50 -12.86
C CYS A 104 8.51 -0.74 -11.37
N ALA A 105 9.31 0.10 -10.73
CA ALA A 105 9.50 0.07 -9.28
C ALA A 105 9.31 1.46 -8.66
N ILE A 106 8.68 1.47 -7.48
CA ILE A 106 8.54 2.63 -6.59
C ILE A 106 9.07 2.23 -5.21
N PHE A 107 9.82 3.11 -4.55
CA PHE A 107 10.28 2.91 -3.19
C PHE A 107 9.74 4.03 -2.30
N ASP A 108 8.74 3.70 -1.49
CA ASP A 108 8.03 4.60 -0.61
C ASP A 108 8.81 4.86 0.69
N ASN A 109 8.81 6.10 1.16
CA ASN A 109 9.44 6.55 2.40
C ASN A 109 8.42 6.56 3.52
N ASN A 110 8.55 5.63 4.47
CA ASN A 110 7.64 5.52 5.59
C ASN A 110 8.22 6.08 6.90
N THR A 111 9.33 6.84 6.83
CA THR A 111 9.99 7.40 8.03
C THR A 111 9.38 8.72 8.53
N GLY A 112 8.58 9.40 7.70
CA GLY A 112 8.03 10.73 8.01
C GLY A 112 9.05 11.89 7.94
N ALA A 113 10.29 11.60 7.54
CA ALA A 113 11.35 12.59 7.33
C ALA A 113 11.99 12.40 5.96
N LYS A 114 12.69 13.43 5.47
CA LYS A 114 13.49 13.30 4.24
C LYS A 114 14.62 12.29 4.47
N GLN A 115 14.68 11.27 3.63
CA GLN A 115 15.75 10.26 3.67
C GLN A 115 16.50 10.27 2.35
N TYR A 116 17.80 9.97 2.42
CA TYR A 116 18.50 9.60 1.20
C TYR A 116 18.00 8.24 0.75
N MET A 117 17.56 8.15 -0.49
CA MET A 117 17.07 6.92 -1.09
C MET A 117 17.67 6.75 -2.48
N LYS A 118 17.89 5.50 -2.85
CA LYS A 118 18.29 5.09 -4.19
C LYS A 118 17.41 3.93 -4.60
N LEU A 119 16.78 4.06 -5.75
CA LEU A 119 16.04 3.00 -6.40
C LEU A 119 16.65 2.77 -7.78
N LYS A 120 16.97 1.52 -8.10
CA LYS A 120 17.56 1.14 -9.38
C LYS A 120 16.90 -0.10 -9.90
N ILE A 121 16.58 -0.14 -11.19
CA ILE A 121 16.13 -1.34 -11.90
C ILE A 121 17.06 -1.64 -13.07
N CYS A 122 17.52 -2.89 -13.14
CA CYS A 122 18.41 -3.38 -14.18
C CYS A 122 17.72 -4.49 -14.97
N PRO A 123 17.59 -4.37 -16.31
CA PRO A 123 17.12 -5.47 -17.14
C PRO A 123 18.05 -6.68 -17.01
N ASN A 124 17.51 -7.88 -17.25
CA ASN A 124 18.26 -9.13 -17.28
C ASN A 124 19.05 -9.27 -18.59
N ARG A 125 20.01 -8.37 -18.78
CA ARG A 125 20.87 -8.34 -19.96
C ARG A 125 22.23 -7.76 -19.60
N THR A 126 23.29 -8.44 -20.03
CA THR A 126 24.67 -7.96 -19.86
C THR A 126 24.88 -6.65 -20.61
N GLY A 127 25.53 -5.68 -19.95
CA GLY A 127 25.87 -4.38 -20.54
C GLY A 127 24.69 -3.43 -20.75
N ALA A 128 23.51 -3.78 -20.25
CA ALA A 128 22.35 -2.89 -20.32
C ALA A 128 22.43 -1.80 -19.25
N THR A 129 22.01 -0.59 -19.63
CA THR A 129 21.87 0.53 -18.70
C THR A 129 20.73 0.26 -17.73
N CYS A 130 21.01 0.39 -16.44
CA CYS A 130 19.98 0.36 -15.41
C CYS A 130 19.35 1.75 -15.28
N ASP A 131 18.04 1.80 -15.10
CA ASP A 131 17.37 3.04 -14.72
C ASP A 131 17.50 3.26 -13.21
N THR A 132 17.82 4.48 -12.80
CA THR A 132 18.14 4.82 -11.41
C THR A 132 17.56 6.17 -11.05
N ASP A 133 16.89 6.21 -9.89
CA ASP A 133 16.52 7.43 -9.21
C ASP A 133 17.21 7.47 -7.84
N GLU A 134 17.89 8.57 -7.54
CA GLU A 134 18.71 8.71 -6.34
C GLU A 134 18.71 10.16 -5.85
N GLY A 135 18.52 10.34 -4.55
CA GLY A 135 18.40 11.66 -3.97
C GLY A 135 17.89 11.63 -2.54
N THR A 136 17.50 12.79 -2.04
CA THR A 136 16.87 12.94 -0.72
C THR A 136 15.39 13.22 -0.90
N PHE A 137 14.55 12.26 -0.54
CA PHE A 137 13.11 12.28 -0.81
C PHE A 137 12.30 12.31 0.48
N SER A 138 11.22 13.09 0.49
CA SER A 138 10.23 13.09 1.58
C SER A 138 9.20 11.98 1.43
N GLU A 139 8.86 11.61 0.19
CA GLU A 139 7.73 10.73 -0.10
C GLU A 139 8.18 9.42 -0.71
N TYR A 140 8.86 9.44 -1.85
CA TYR A 140 9.30 8.21 -2.51
C TYR A 140 10.48 8.47 -3.46
N ALA A 141 11.19 7.40 -3.82
CA ALA A 141 12.09 7.34 -4.97
C ALA A 141 11.45 6.52 -6.10
N GLY A 142 11.73 6.89 -7.35
CA GLY A 142 11.12 6.36 -8.57
C GLY A 142 10.05 7.30 -9.16
N PRO A 143 9.30 6.86 -10.18
CA PRO A 143 9.37 5.54 -10.79
C PRO A 143 10.67 5.31 -11.58
N VAL A 144 11.21 4.11 -11.47
CA VAL A 144 12.24 3.60 -12.40
C VAL A 144 11.66 2.47 -13.23
N TYR A 145 12.10 2.37 -14.48
CA TYR A 145 11.52 1.46 -15.47
C TYR A 145 12.55 0.57 -16.14
N THR A 146 12.08 -0.60 -16.56
CA THR A 146 12.73 -1.36 -17.62
C THR A 146 11.68 -1.82 -18.62
N THR A 147 11.96 -1.65 -19.91
CA THR A 147 11.05 -1.99 -21.01
C THR A 147 11.81 -2.70 -22.11
N GLY A 148 11.15 -3.57 -22.87
CA GLY A 148 11.77 -4.28 -23.98
C GLY A 148 11.23 -5.69 -24.15
N TYR A 149 12.08 -6.59 -24.63
CA TYR A 149 11.71 -8.00 -24.83
C TYR A 149 11.46 -8.71 -23.51
N ASN A 150 10.53 -9.67 -23.51
CA ASN A 150 10.18 -10.49 -22.35
C ASN A 150 11.40 -11.06 -21.61
N SER A 151 12.41 -11.55 -22.34
CA SER A 151 13.64 -12.10 -21.75
C SER A 151 14.48 -11.07 -20.98
N TYR A 152 14.34 -9.78 -21.27
CA TYR A 152 15.06 -8.71 -20.55
C TYR A 152 14.29 -8.26 -19.31
N ILE A 153 12.96 -8.39 -19.32
CA ILE A 153 12.10 -8.05 -18.20
C ILE A 153 12.14 -9.14 -17.14
N LEU A 154 12.06 -10.41 -17.56
CA LEU A 154 12.20 -11.56 -16.67
C LEU A 154 13.53 -11.50 -15.91
N CYS A 155 13.50 -11.79 -14.61
CA CYS A 155 14.65 -11.69 -13.72
C CYS A 155 15.32 -10.30 -13.68
N SER A 156 14.64 -9.22 -14.11
CA SER A 156 15.15 -7.86 -13.91
C SER A 156 15.36 -7.60 -12.42
N LYS A 157 16.52 -7.07 -12.06
CA LYS A 157 16.90 -6.83 -10.66
C LYS A 157 16.49 -5.44 -10.25
N VAL A 158 15.92 -5.30 -9.07
CA VAL A 158 15.68 -4.02 -8.40
C VAL A 158 16.54 -3.92 -7.15
N THR A 159 17.12 -2.74 -6.93
CA THR A 159 17.89 -2.39 -5.74
C THR A 159 17.25 -1.18 -5.09
N ALA A 160 16.85 -1.32 -3.83
CA ALA A 160 16.31 -0.24 -3.00
C ALA A 160 17.24 -0.01 -1.81
N VAL A 161 17.78 1.20 -1.70
CA VAL A 161 18.67 1.61 -0.60
C VAL A 161 18.07 2.83 0.08
N MET A 162 18.08 2.84 1.41
CA MET A 162 17.75 4.01 2.23
C MET A 162 18.89 4.25 3.21
N LYS A 163 19.33 5.50 3.34
CA LYS A 163 20.30 5.92 4.34
C LYS A 163 19.69 6.90 5.33
N SER A 164 19.93 6.66 6.61
CA SER A 164 19.60 7.57 7.71
C SER A 164 20.89 7.84 8.50
N GLY A 165 21.19 9.12 8.75
CA GLY A 165 22.45 9.51 9.41
C GLY A 165 23.72 9.06 8.68
N GLY A 166 23.65 8.87 7.35
CA GLY A 166 24.77 8.37 6.54
C GLY A 166 24.93 6.85 6.50
N VAL A 167 24.17 6.10 7.31
CA VAL A 167 24.23 4.63 7.38
C VAL A 167 23.07 4.03 6.57
N ALA A 168 23.35 2.97 5.81
CA ALA A 168 22.30 2.24 5.09
C ALA A 168 21.42 1.47 6.09
N VAL A 169 20.16 1.88 6.22
CA VAL A 169 19.15 1.23 7.05
C VAL A 169 18.26 0.29 6.23
N ILE A 170 18.24 0.47 4.91
CA ILE A 170 17.70 -0.49 3.94
C ILE A 170 18.75 -0.66 2.85
N ASP A 171 19.09 -1.91 2.53
CA ASP A 171 19.85 -2.31 1.36
C ASP A 171 19.26 -3.63 0.83
N ARG A 172 18.27 -3.51 -0.06
CA ARG A 172 17.48 -4.63 -0.57
C ARG A 172 17.74 -4.81 -2.05
N VAL A 173 18.18 -6.02 -2.43
CA VAL A 173 18.23 -6.47 -3.83
C VAL A 173 17.25 -7.61 -4.02
N THR A 174 16.38 -7.51 -5.03
CA THR A 174 15.38 -8.53 -5.39
C THR A 174 15.04 -8.43 -6.88
N TYR A 175 14.03 -9.15 -7.33
CA TYR A 175 13.55 -9.10 -8.71
C TYR A 175 12.31 -8.21 -8.86
N ALA A 176 12.29 -7.39 -9.92
CA ALA A 176 11.16 -6.54 -10.26
C ALA A 176 10.06 -7.28 -11.04
N ALA A 177 10.39 -8.46 -11.56
CA ALA A 177 9.53 -9.31 -12.36
C ALA A 177 9.78 -10.80 -12.01
N PRO A 178 8.90 -11.72 -12.42
CA PRO A 178 9.11 -13.15 -12.27
C PRO A 178 10.50 -13.61 -12.73
N CYS A 179 11.07 -14.55 -11.99
CA CYS A 179 12.31 -15.22 -12.32
C CYS A 179 12.12 -16.70 -12.01
N ASN A 180 11.93 -17.51 -13.06
CA ASN A 180 11.65 -18.94 -12.98
C ASN A 180 12.45 -19.73 -14.01
#